data_AF-A0A8J4CBC1-F1
#
_entry.id   AF-A0A8J4CBC1-F1
#
_cell.length_a   1.000
_cell.length_b   1.000
_cell.length_c   1.000
_cell.angle_alpha   90.00
_cell.angle_beta   90.00
_cell.angle_gamma   90.00
#
_symmetry.space_group_name_H-M   'P 1'
#
loop_
_entity.id
_entity.type
_entity.pdbx_description
1 polymer ?
#
loop_
_entity_poly.entity_id
_entity_poly.type
_entity_poly.pdbx_seq_one_letter_code
_entity_poly.pdbx_strand_id
1 'polypeptide(L)'
;MAATVDVGDEGLAESATKQVFSSYVCRTITDRGMSHPGDVAEASSLAAVPLPPSKYPLWDSLPPELVSSGKLSTLQLEGILYACSKHCEMLPSGERAGFFIGDGAGVGKGRQIAGIILDNFVRGRKRSLWLSTSSDLHADATRDLRDLGCQLTVINNVAALDRESRALGLAKEYREGVLFMTYSTLISQVKGRSRLQQVIDWLVFGAGTNGGPAAGDGAASALSSWDGLIVLDECHKAKNFVPGKEAASTKVASAVIALQERLPRARVLYCSATGVSEVGNMAYMVRMGLWGKGTAFDDFQTFLDSMRRRGVSFMEMLAMEMKAEGKYVARGLSFREAEFTEVEAPLNEHQIRMYDNAVQAWSRVKGQLEAALAVTGGGRDVWKAFWSTQQRFFKLLCVSLKVPTVVSEACEALAAGQCVVIGLQTTGEAAAEAAGLEPGPVPGFVSPTKEMLLRFVTQHFPVRRAAAAADSTAAAVAAATAGGGGAYGLAAPYSPWGYEEPVPPPGIGSTGGAGGEDAEIPACVSMREELLAAIDSLQLPANFLDEIIDHLGGP
;
A
#
# COMPACT_ATOMS: atom_id res chain seq x y z
N MET A 1 -0.99 55.26 19.57
CA MET A 1 -1.17 54.65 20.91
C MET A 1 -2.56 54.05 20.96
N ALA A 2 -2.68 52.89 21.62
CA ALA A 2 -3.83 52.01 21.73
C ALA A 2 -4.18 51.26 20.44
N ALA A 3 -3.71 50.01 20.38
CA ALA A 3 -4.07 49.00 19.38
C ALA A 3 -5.42 48.38 19.74
N THR A 4 -6.32 48.35 18.76
CA THR A 4 -7.57 47.58 18.71
C THR A 4 -7.25 46.14 18.33
N VAL A 5 -7.59 45.18 19.20
CA VAL A 5 -7.64 43.75 18.85
C VAL A 5 -9.10 43.42 18.59
N ASP A 6 -9.36 43.14 17.32
CA ASP A 6 -10.64 42.72 16.76
C ASP A 6 -10.82 41.23 17.10
N VAL A 7 -11.78 40.93 17.97
CA VAL A 7 -12.18 39.56 18.32
C VAL A 7 -13.33 39.22 17.38
N GLY A 8 -12.96 38.71 16.19
CA GLY A 8 -13.90 38.25 15.18
C GLY A 8 -14.53 36.91 15.57
N ASP A 9 -15.75 36.98 16.10
CA ASP A 9 -16.93 36.20 15.71
C ASP A 9 -16.67 34.83 15.01
N GLU A 10 -16.40 33.78 15.79
CA GLU A 10 -16.55 32.37 15.36
C GLU A 10 -17.61 31.66 16.21
N GLY A 11 -18.77 32.29 16.34
CA GLY A 11 -19.91 31.70 17.04
C GLY A 11 -21.20 32.07 16.34
N LEU A 12 -21.51 31.43 15.20
CA LEU A 12 -22.86 31.17 14.66
C LEU A 12 -22.80 30.59 13.23
N ALA A 13 -22.82 29.26 13.13
CA ALA A 13 -23.61 28.52 12.13
C ALA A 13 -23.61 27.02 12.43
N GLU A 14 -23.95 26.64 13.67
CA GLU A 14 -24.48 25.32 13.97
C GLU A 14 -25.93 25.29 13.43
N SER A 15 -26.06 25.21 12.10
CA SER A 15 -27.33 25.15 11.39
C SER A 15 -27.23 24.10 10.30
N ALA A 16 -27.77 22.91 10.61
CA ALA A 16 -28.00 21.78 9.73
C ALA A 16 -26.77 21.24 8.99
N THR A 17 -25.93 20.46 9.69
CA THR A 17 -25.11 19.44 9.02
C THR A 17 -26.07 18.43 8.37
N LYS A 18 -26.38 18.65 7.08
CA LYS A 18 -26.95 17.64 6.20
C LYS A 18 -26.18 16.34 6.41
N GLN A 19 -26.90 15.24 6.63
CA GLN A 19 -26.33 13.89 6.70
C GLN A 19 -25.31 13.72 5.57
N VAL A 20 -24.02 13.61 5.89
CA VAL A 20 -22.93 13.46 4.89
C VAL A 20 -23.04 12.12 4.17
N PHE A 21 -23.59 11.12 4.86
CA PHE A 21 -23.86 9.79 4.36
C PHE A 21 -25.36 9.47 4.47
N SER A 22 -25.87 8.71 3.50
CA SER A 22 -27.23 8.20 3.46
C SER A 22 -27.20 6.68 3.43
N SER A 23 -28.15 6.02 4.10
CA SER A 23 -28.30 4.56 4.03
C SER A 23 -28.56 4.15 2.58
N TYR A 24 -27.85 3.11 2.14
CA TYR A 24 -27.87 2.62 0.77
C TYR A 24 -29.01 1.64 0.56
N VAL A 25 -29.80 1.88 -0.48
CA VAL A 25 -30.86 0.96 -0.92
C VAL A 25 -30.62 0.62 -2.38
N CYS A 26 -30.44 -0.67 -2.67
CA CYS A 26 -30.36 -1.18 -4.03
C CYS A 26 -31.69 -0.91 -4.76
N ARG A 27 -31.67 -0.11 -5.83
CA ARG A 27 -32.87 0.25 -6.60
C ARG A 27 -32.95 -0.51 -7.93
N THR A 28 -31.84 -1.05 -8.40
CA THR A 28 -31.77 -1.72 -9.70
C THR A 28 -32.22 -3.18 -9.63
N ILE A 29 -31.92 -3.88 -8.54
CA ILE A 29 -32.32 -5.28 -8.33
C ILE A 29 -33.26 -5.32 -7.12
N THR A 30 -34.57 -5.44 -7.39
CA THR A 30 -35.62 -5.37 -6.35
C THR A 30 -36.48 -6.63 -6.28
N ASP A 31 -36.42 -7.50 -7.27
CA ASP A 31 -37.25 -8.70 -7.40
C ASP A 31 -36.53 -9.99 -6.97
N ARG A 32 -35.21 -9.94 -6.71
CA ARG A 32 -34.35 -11.11 -6.44
C ARG A 32 -33.21 -10.77 -5.48
N GLY A 33 -32.68 -11.80 -4.83
CA GLY A 33 -31.52 -11.69 -3.93
C GLY A 33 -31.91 -11.31 -2.50
N MET A 34 -30.90 -11.27 -1.63
CA MET A 34 -31.06 -10.90 -0.22
C MET A 34 -30.37 -9.58 0.08
N SER A 35 -30.91 -8.82 1.04
CA SER A 35 -30.25 -7.61 1.54
C SER A 35 -28.87 -7.92 2.12
N HIS A 36 -27.97 -6.95 2.07
CA HIS A 36 -26.64 -7.09 2.67
C HIS A 36 -26.76 -7.21 4.19
N PRO A 37 -25.96 -8.07 4.85
CA PRO A 37 -26.08 -8.32 6.29
C PRO A 37 -25.66 -7.12 7.16
N GLY A 38 -24.73 -6.29 6.69
CA GLY A 38 -24.35 -5.04 7.37
C GLY A 38 -25.13 -3.85 6.83
N ASP A 39 -25.34 -2.83 7.69
CA ASP A 39 -25.86 -1.52 7.28
C ASP A 39 -24.84 -0.83 6.37
N VAL A 40 -25.26 -0.51 5.16
CA VAL A 40 -24.40 0.09 4.13
C VAL A 40 -24.88 1.50 3.87
N ALA A 41 -23.93 2.42 3.73
CA ALA A 41 -24.18 3.81 3.39
C ALA A 41 -23.38 4.23 2.16
N GLU A 42 -23.84 5.29 1.50
CA GLU A 42 -23.08 6.01 0.48
C GLU A 42 -23.09 7.52 0.76
N ALA A 43 -22.21 8.26 0.11
CA ALA A 43 -22.21 9.72 0.22
C ALA A 43 -23.56 10.28 -0.26
N SER A 44 -24.11 11.27 0.45
CA SER A 44 -25.44 11.83 0.13
C SER A 44 -25.51 12.46 -1.27
N SER A 45 -24.39 12.96 -1.78
CA SER A 45 -24.25 13.42 -3.18
C SER A 45 -24.45 12.27 -4.19
N LEU A 46 -23.89 11.09 -3.91
CA LEU A 46 -24.10 9.89 -4.73
C LEU A 46 -25.52 9.36 -4.59
N ALA A 47 -26.11 9.37 -3.39
CA ALA A 47 -27.49 8.92 -3.17
C ALA A 47 -28.53 9.71 -3.96
N ALA A 48 -28.24 10.98 -4.26
CA ALA A 48 -29.09 11.84 -5.08
C ALA A 48 -29.13 11.42 -6.57
N VAL A 49 -28.18 10.60 -7.03
CA VAL A 49 -28.05 10.19 -8.43
C VAL A 49 -28.33 8.69 -8.55
N PRO A 50 -29.40 8.28 -9.27
CA PRO A 50 -29.64 6.87 -9.53
C PRO A 50 -28.64 6.32 -10.55
N LEU A 51 -28.32 5.04 -10.42
CA LEU A 51 -27.61 4.32 -11.49
C LEU A 51 -28.55 4.16 -12.71
N PRO A 52 -28.01 4.15 -13.94
CA PRO A 52 -28.84 4.06 -15.15
C PRO A 52 -29.44 2.66 -15.31
N PRO A 53 -30.60 2.48 -15.96
CA PRO A 53 -31.16 1.15 -16.20
C PRO A 53 -30.17 0.27 -16.99
N SER A 54 -29.96 -0.98 -16.54
CA SER A 54 -29.17 -1.97 -17.27
C SER A 54 -30.05 -3.10 -17.81
N LYS A 55 -29.78 -3.52 -19.05
CA LYS A 55 -30.39 -4.69 -19.70
C LYS A 55 -29.42 -5.88 -19.77
N TYR A 56 -28.30 -5.81 -19.06
CA TYR A 56 -27.30 -6.86 -19.09
C TYR A 56 -27.88 -8.16 -18.53
N PRO A 57 -27.78 -9.30 -19.24
CA PRO A 57 -28.44 -10.54 -18.85
C PRO A 57 -27.63 -11.28 -17.78
N LEU A 58 -27.51 -10.69 -16.59
CA LEU A 58 -26.69 -11.21 -15.49
C LEU A 58 -27.14 -12.60 -15.03
N TRP A 59 -28.45 -12.88 -15.08
CA TRP A 59 -29.03 -14.14 -14.63
C TRP A 59 -28.71 -15.33 -15.52
N ASP A 60 -28.21 -15.09 -16.74
CA ASP A 60 -27.76 -16.17 -17.64
C ASP A 60 -26.45 -16.80 -17.16
N SER A 61 -25.68 -16.10 -16.32
CA SER A 61 -24.36 -16.53 -15.85
C SER A 61 -24.29 -16.88 -14.37
N LEU A 62 -25.20 -16.35 -13.54
CA LEU A 62 -25.24 -16.63 -12.11
C LEU A 62 -26.29 -17.70 -11.77
N PRO A 63 -25.91 -18.80 -11.08
CA PRO A 63 -26.87 -19.83 -10.66
C PRO A 63 -28.00 -19.27 -9.76
N PRO A 64 -29.26 -19.68 -9.93
CA PRO A 64 -30.38 -19.23 -9.09
C PRO A 64 -30.17 -19.49 -7.59
N GLU A 65 -29.49 -20.57 -7.23
CA GLU A 65 -29.17 -20.94 -5.86
C GLU A 65 -28.21 -19.92 -5.22
N LEU A 66 -27.27 -19.36 -6.00
CA LEU A 66 -26.32 -18.35 -5.52
C LEU A 66 -27.06 -17.08 -5.08
N VAL A 67 -28.04 -16.67 -5.89
CA VAL A 67 -28.85 -15.47 -5.65
C VAL A 67 -29.83 -15.68 -4.48
N SER A 68 -30.54 -16.81 -4.47
CA SER A 68 -31.55 -17.10 -3.45
C SER A 68 -30.98 -17.43 -2.08
N SER A 69 -29.76 -17.99 -2.01
CA SER A 69 -29.06 -18.26 -0.74
C SER A 69 -28.35 -17.05 -0.14
N GLY A 70 -28.37 -15.89 -0.82
CA GLY A 70 -27.74 -14.66 -0.31
C GLY A 70 -26.21 -14.70 -0.29
N LYS A 71 -25.57 -15.63 -1.02
CA LYS A 71 -24.10 -15.67 -1.18
C LYS A 71 -23.54 -14.39 -1.80
N LEU A 72 -24.36 -13.72 -2.62
CA LEU A 72 -24.18 -12.33 -3.01
C LEU A 72 -25.42 -11.55 -2.59
N SER A 73 -25.22 -10.42 -1.91
CA SER A 73 -26.31 -9.52 -1.59
C SER A 73 -26.79 -8.72 -2.82
N THR A 74 -27.96 -8.12 -2.75
CA THR A 74 -28.53 -7.28 -3.82
C THR A 74 -27.59 -6.17 -4.28
N LEU A 75 -26.92 -5.47 -3.35
CA LEU A 75 -25.96 -4.43 -3.71
C LEU A 75 -24.68 -4.99 -4.35
N GLN A 76 -24.26 -6.20 -3.97
CA GLN A 76 -23.09 -6.85 -4.59
C GLN A 76 -23.44 -7.30 -6.01
N LEU A 77 -24.64 -7.88 -6.21
CA LEU A 77 -25.19 -8.22 -7.51
C LEU A 77 -25.32 -6.98 -8.41
N GLU A 78 -25.74 -5.84 -7.86
CA GLU A 78 -25.81 -4.56 -8.57
C GLU A 78 -24.43 -4.09 -9.03
N GLY A 79 -23.40 -4.19 -8.18
CA GLY A 79 -22.02 -3.89 -8.57
C GLY A 79 -21.52 -4.77 -9.72
N ILE A 80 -21.83 -6.08 -9.67
CA ILE A 80 -21.50 -7.03 -10.75
C ILE A 80 -22.26 -6.68 -12.03
N LEU A 81 -23.56 -6.37 -11.92
CA LEU A 81 -24.41 -5.99 -13.05
C LEU A 81 -23.82 -4.80 -13.81
N TYR A 82 -23.47 -3.73 -13.11
CA TYR A 82 -22.92 -2.53 -13.73
C TYR A 82 -21.51 -2.74 -14.28
N ALA A 83 -20.66 -3.49 -13.57
CA ALA A 83 -19.34 -3.85 -14.09
C ALA A 83 -19.44 -4.59 -15.42
N CYS A 84 -20.25 -5.65 -15.47
CA CYS A 84 -20.44 -6.45 -16.68
C CYS A 84 -21.15 -5.67 -17.81
N SER A 85 -22.09 -4.77 -17.45
CA SER A 85 -22.74 -3.87 -18.40
C SER A 85 -21.73 -2.93 -19.06
N LYS A 86 -20.92 -2.24 -18.24
CA LYS A 86 -19.94 -1.28 -18.73
C LYS A 86 -18.87 -1.94 -19.58
N HIS A 87 -18.48 -3.15 -19.22
CA HIS A 87 -17.57 -4.00 -19.99
C HIS A 87 -18.09 -4.41 -21.38
N CYS A 88 -19.35 -4.13 -21.73
CA CYS A 88 -19.85 -4.29 -23.11
C CYS A 88 -19.56 -3.06 -24.00
N GLU A 89 -19.24 -1.91 -23.41
CA GLU A 89 -19.04 -0.66 -24.13
C GLU A 89 -17.60 -0.48 -24.63
N MET A 90 -17.48 0.30 -25.70
CA MET A 90 -16.21 0.73 -26.28
C MET A 90 -16.10 2.25 -26.15
N LEU A 91 -14.95 2.72 -25.65
CA LEU A 91 -14.64 4.15 -25.61
C LEU A 91 -14.41 4.68 -27.03
N PRO A 92 -14.59 6.00 -27.28
CA PRO A 92 -14.32 6.61 -28.59
C PRO A 92 -12.87 6.47 -29.06
N SER A 93 -11.94 6.28 -28.11
CA SER A 93 -10.53 5.98 -28.36
C SER A 93 -10.29 4.58 -28.94
N GLY A 94 -11.28 3.67 -28.84
CA GLY A 94 -11.22 2.31 -29.38
C GLY A 94 -10.90 1.24 -28.34
N GLU A 95 -10.69 1.58 -27.08
CA GLU A 95 -10.48 0.61 -26.00
C GLU A 95 -11.74 0.36 -25.19
N ARG A 96 -11.85 -0.82 -24.59
CA ARG A 96 -13.03 -1.22 -23.84
C ARG A 96 -13.18 -0.36 -22.58
N ALA A 97 -14.40 0.04 -22.26
CA ALA A 97 -14.66 0.79 -21.04
C ALA A 97 -14.39 -0.06 -19.79
N GLY A 98 -13.78 0.56 -18.78
CA GLY A 98 -13.56 -0.02 -17.46
C GLY A 98 -14.67 0.36 -16.48
N PHE A 99 -14.65 -0.26 -15.29
CA PHE A 99 -15.59 0.01 -14.21
C PHE A 99 -14.84 0.12 -12.87
N PHE A 100 -15.28 1.04 -12.01
CA PHE A 100 -14.67 1.27 -10.70
C PHE A 100 -15.60 0.87 -9.55
N ILE A 101 -15.13 -0.08 -8.74
CA ILE A 101 -15.73 -0.44 -7.45
C ILE A 101 -14.94 0.26 -6.34
N GLY A 102 -15.50 1.35 -5.84
CA GLY A 102 -15.01 2.12 -4.70
C GLY A 102 -15.58 1.67 -3.36
N ASP A 103 -16.17 0.47 -3.28
CA ASP A 103 -16.76 -0.01 -2.04
C ASP A 103 -15.72 -0.14 -0.90
N GLY A 104 -16.12 0.18 0.32
CA GLY A 104 -15.34 0.08 1.55
C GLY A 104 -14.99 -1.35 1.93
N ALA A 105 -14.16 -1.51 2.96
CA ALA A 105 -13.99 -2.80 3.62
C ALA A 105 -15.34 -3.25 4.22
N GLY A 106 -15.57 -4.57 4.27
CA GLY A 106 -16.82 -5.14 4.81
C GLY A 106 -18.02 -5.20 3.84
N VAL A 107 -18.02 -4.45 2.74
CA VAL A 107 -19.08 -4.51 1.71
C VAL A 107 -18.97 -5.76 0.82
N GLY A 108 -17.83 -6.44 0.83
CA GLY A 108 -17.61 -7.69 0.07
C GLY A 108 -17.11 -7.48 -1.36
N LYS A 109 -16.14 -6.58 -1.56
CA LYS A 109 -15.46 -6.37 -2.86
C LYS A 109 -14.92 -7.67 -3.48
N GLY A 110 -14.26 -8.51 -2.69
CA GLY A 110 -13.70 -9.78 -3.17
C GLY A 110 -14.76 -10.73 -3.74
N ARG A 111 -15.94 -10.82 -3.11
CA ARG A 111 -17.09 -11.56 -3.65
C ARG A 111 -17.66 -10.93 -4.92
N GLN A 112 -17.67 -9.59 -5.03
CA GLN A 112 -18.05 -8.92 -6.29
C GLN A 112 -17.06 -9.25 -7.42
N ILE A 113 -15.75 -9.20 -7.15
CA ILE A 113 -14.71 -9.62 -8.10
C ILE A 113 -14.93 -11.06 -8.53
N ALA A 114 -15.14 -11.98 -7.59
CA ALA A 114 -15.40 -13.39 -7.86
C ALA A 114 -16.66 -13.60 -8.72
N GLY A 115 -17.72 -12.83 -8.49
CA GLY A 115 -18.94 -12.86 -9.31
C GLY A 115 -18.71 -12.38 -10.74
N ILE A 116 -17.90 -11.34 -10.94
CA ILE A 116 -17.52 -10.84 -12.28
C ILE A 116 -16.63 -11.86 -13.01
N ILE A 117 -15.71 -12.53 -12.29
CA ILE A 117 -14.90 -13.63 -12.83
C ILE A 117 -15.80 -14.79 -13.27
N LEU A 118 -16.78 -15.17 -12.44
CA LEU A 118 -17.73 -16.24 -12.77
C LEU A 118 -18.54 -15.92 -14.03
N ASP A 119 -19.07 -14.69 -14.14
CA ASP A 119 -19.80 -14.24 -15.34
C ASP A 119 -18.93 -14.34 -16.60
N ASN A 120 -17.69 -13.85 -16.54
CA ASN A 120 -16.76 -13.93 -17.66
C ASN A 120 -16.45 -15.39 -18.04
N PHE A 121 -16.25 -16.26 -17.04
CA PHE A 121 -15.96 -17.67 -17.28
C PHE A 121 -17.11 -18.40 -17.95
N VAL A 122 -18.35 -18.21 -17.50
CA VAL A 122 -19.55 -18.82 -18.10
C VAL A 122 -19.73 -18.37 -19.55
N ARG A 123 -19.36 -17.12 -19.85
CA ARG A 123 -19.39 -16.56 -21.22
C ARG A 123 -18.17 -16.89 -22.07
N GLY A 124 -17.37 -17.88 -21.67
CA GLY A 124 -16.26 -18.42 -22.46
C GLY A 124 -14.91 -17.71 -22.28
N ARG A 125 -14.82 -16.69 -21.40
CA ARG A 125 -13.54 -16.02 -21.10
C ARG A 125 -12.85 -16.76 -19.96
N LYS A 126 -12.05 -17.74 -20.32
CA LYS A 126 -11.48 -18.73 -19.40
C LYS A 126 -10.23 -18.27 -18.64
N ARG A 127 -9.71 -17.09 -18.93
CA ARG A 127 -8.48 -16.55 -18.33
C ARG A 127 -8.72 -15.15 -17.79
N SER A 128 -8.49 -14.98 -16.49
CA SER A 128 -8.58 -13.70 -15.80
C SER A 128 -7.28 -13.41 -15.05
N LEU A 129 -6.92 -12.13 -14.95
CA LEU A 129 -5.81 -11.66 -14.12
C LEU A 129 -6.37 -10.96 -12.88
N TRP A 130 -5.89 -11.32 -11.69
CA TRP A 130 -6.19 -10.65 -10.43
C TRP A 130 -4.89 -10.14 -9.81
N LEU A 131 -4.68 -8.82 -9.90
CA LEU A 131 -3.55 -8.13 -9.27
C LEU A 131 -3.97 -7.58 -7.92
N SER A 132 -3.22 -7.88 -6.86
CA SER A 132 -3.46 -7.35 -5.51
C SER A 132 -2.15 -6.95 -4.81
N THR A 133 -2.22 -6.58 -3.53
CA THR A 133 -1.08 -6.00 -2.79
C THR A 133 -0.19 -7.04 -2.11
N SER A 134 -0.77 -8.13 -1.61
CA SER A 134 -0.07 -9.20 -0.90
C SER A 134 -0.34 -10.55 -1.56
N SER A 135 0.61 -11.47 -1.45
CA SER A 135 0.43 -12.88 -1.79
C SER A 135 -0.57 -13.59 -0.87
N ASP A 136 -0.75 -13.11 0.37
CA ASP A 136 -1.62 -13.74 1.36
C ASP A 136 -3.10 -13.68 0.95
N LEU A 137 -3.46 -12.62 0.21
CA LEU A 137 -4.78 -12.42 -0.38
C LEU A 137 -5.12 -13.46 -1.46
N HIS A 138 -4.18 -14.34 -1.84
CA HIS A 138 -4.47 -15.52 -2.67
C HIS A 138 -5.48 -16.44 -2.00
N ALA A 139 -5.36 -16.62 -0.68
CA ALA A 139 -6.29 -17.44 0.10
C ALA A 139 -7.68 -16.81 0.12
N ASP A 140 -7.78 -15.49 0.31
CA ASP A 140 -9.04 -14.74 0.22
C ASP A 140 -9.68 -14.83 -1.17
N ALA A 141 -8.90 -14.61 -2.24
CA ALA A 141 -9.39 -14.73 -3.61
C ALA A 141 -9.91 -16.14 -3.92
N THR A 142 -9.23 -17.17 -3.40
CA THR A 142 -9.66 -18.57 -3.51
C THR A 142 -10.95 -18.81 -2.72
N ARG A 143 -11.01 -18.36 -1.46
CA ARG A 143 -12.21 -18.45 -0.62
C ARG A 143 -13.41 -17.79 -1.31
N ASP A 144 -13.26 -16.56 -1.78
CA ASP A 144 -14.35 -15.80 -2.37
C ASP A 144 -14.91 -16.47 -3.64
N LEU A 145 -14.07 -17.10 -4.47
CA LEU A 145 -14.53 -17.92 -5.59
C LEU A 145 -15.24 -19.19 -5.11
N ARG A 146 -14.70 -19.89 -4.10
CA ARG A 146 -15.27 -21.13 -3.58
C ARG A 146 -16.60 -20.90 -2.85
N ASP A 147 -16.75 -19.80 -2.13
CA ASP A 147 -18.01 -19.39 -1.49
C ASP A 147 -19.15 -19.29 -2.53
N LEU A 148 -18.83 -18.78 -3.72
CA LEU A 148 -19.75 -18.69 -4.86
C LEU A 148 -19.94 -20.02 -5.62
N GLY A 149 -19.32 -21.11 -5.17
CA GLY A 149 -19.36 -22.41 -5.85
C GLY A 149 -18.48 -22.48 -7.11
N CYS A 150 -17.62 -21.49 -7.35
CA CYS A 150 -16.74 -21.44 -8.50
C CYS A 150 -15.50 -22.30 -8.24
N GLN A 151 -15.28 -23.34 -9.05
CA GLN A 151 -14.16 -24.30 -8.92
C GLN A 151 -12.91 -23.93 -9.72
N LEU A 152 -12.83 -22.71 -10.26
CA LEU A 152 -11.67 -22.28 -11.04
C LEU A 152 -10.37 -22.39 -10.24
N THR A 153 -9.30 -22.80 -10.93
CA THR A 153 -7.96 -22.77 -10.38
C THR A 153 -7.52 -21.32 -10.19
N VAL A 154 -7.12 -20.97 -8.97
CA VAL A 154 -6.45 -19.70 -8.67
C VAL A 154 -4.96 -19.98 -8.66
N ILE A 155 -4.30 -19.63 -9.76
CA ILE A 155 -2.86 -19.84 -9.96
C ILE A 155 -2.12 -18.82 -9.10
N ASN A 156 -1.42 -19.30 -8.07
CA ASN A 156 -0.64 -18.44 -7.19
C ASN A 156 0.68 -18.05 -7.85
N ASN A 157 0.73 -16.82 -8.35
CA ASN A 157 1.88 -16.19 -8.97
C ASN A 157 2.23 -16.76 -10.36
N VAL A 158 2.72 -15.88 -11.23
CA VAL A 158 3.23 -16.25 -12.56
C VAL A 158 4.40 -17.23 -12.48
N ALA A 159 5.16 -17.25 -11.37
CA ALA A 159 6.20 -18.24 -11.12
C ALA A 159 5.67 -19.69 -11.06
N ALA A 160 4.39 -19.91 -10.72
CA ALA A 160 3.78 -21.23 -10.80
C ALA A 160 3.71 -21.72 -12.26
N LEU A 161 3.54 -20.81 -13.24
CA LEU A 161 3.57 -21.16 -14.65
C LEU A 161 4.96 -21.65 -15.09
N ASP A 162 6.04 -21.10 -14.53
CA ASP A 162 7.39 -21.59 -14.82
C ASP A 162 7.59 -23.03 -14.32
N ARG A 163 7.14 -23.30 -13.09
CA ARG A 163 7.30 -24.61 -12.43
C ARG A 163 6.50 -25.70 -13.13
N GLU A 164 5.31 -25.36 -13.59
CA GLU A 164 4.37 -26.31 -14.21
C GLU A 164 4.49 -26.38 -15.73
N SER A 165 5.44 -25.64 -16.32
CA SER A 165 5.77 -25.78 -17.73
C SER A 165 6.59 -27.06 -17.95
N ARG A 166 5.98 -28.04 -18.63
CA ARG A 166 6.60 -29.33 -18.98
C ARG A 166 6.97 -29.34 -20.46
N ALA A 167 7.65 -30.40 -20.92
CA ALA A 167 8.05 -30.57 -22.32
C ALA A 167 6.88 -30.47 -23.32
N LEU A 168 5.65 -30.76 -22.88
CA LEU A 168 4.40 -30.70 -23.67
C LEU A 168 3.56 -29.42 -23.39
N GLY A 169 4.13 -28.40 -22.74
CA GLY A 169 3.43 -27.18 -22.30
C GLY A 169 2.94 -27.23 -20.86
N LEU A 170 2.11 -26.27 -20.44
CA LEU A 170 1.56 -26.24 -19.06
C LEU A 170 0.57 -27.39 -18.83
N ALA A 171 0.55 -27.87 -17.59
CA ALA A 171 -0.49 -28.76 -17.08
C ALA A 171 -1.90 -28.20 -17.32
N LYS A 172 -2.88 -29.09 -17.54
CA LYS A 172 -4.26 -28.73 -17.95
C LYS A 172 -4.89 -27.70 -17.01
N GLU A 173 -4.64 -27.83 -15.72
CA GLU A 173 -5.15 -26.99 -14.64
C GLU A 173 -4.53 -25.58 -14.58
N TYR A 174 -3.41 -25.34 -15.29
CA TYR A 174 -2.73 -24.04 -15.39
C TYR A 174 -2.97 -23.34 -16.74
N ARG A 175 -3.76 -23.94 -17.65
CA ARG A 175 -4.06 -23.35 -18.96
C ARG A 175 -5.15 -22.28 -18.90
N GLU A 176 -6.05 -22.43 -17.92
CA GLU A 176 -7.24 -21.61 -17.71
C GLU A 176 -7.41 -21.38 -16.21
N GLY A 177 -8.13 -20.32 -15.84
CA GLY A 177 -8.40 -19.97 -14.46
C GLY A 177 -8.12 -18.50 -14.17
N VAL A 178 -7.77 -18.23 -12.91
CA VAL A 178 -7.45 -16.91 -12.40
C VAL A 178 -5.97 -16.87 -12.07
N LEU A 179 -5.20 -16.06 -12.80
CA LEU A 179 -3.82 -15.77 -12.43
C LEU A 179 -3.82 -14.71 -11.34
N PHE A 180 -3.49 -15.11 -10.11
CA PHE A 180 -3.40 -14.21 -8.96
C PHE A 180 -1.93 -13.83 -8.72
N MET A 181 -1.61 -12.55 -8.61
CA MET A 181 -0.25 -12.11 -8.32
C MET A 181 -0.21 -10.70 -7.73
N THR A 182 0.95 -10.31 -7.21
CA THR A 182 1.15 -8.97 -6.66
C THR A 182 1.60 -7.96 -7.70
N TYR A 183 1.33 -6.67 -7.46
CA TYR A 183 1.90 -5.56 -8.23
C TYR A 183 3.44 -5.59 -8.25
N SER A 184 4.08 -5.99 -7.15
CA SER A 184 5.55 -6.12 -7.07
C SER A 184 6.06 -7.22 -8.00
N THR A 185 5.33 -8.33 -8.14
CA THR A 185 5.70 -9.40 -9.06
C THR A 185 5.57 -8.94 -10.51
N LEU A 186 4.57 -8.12 -10.85
CA LEU A 186 4.32 -7.63 -12.21
C LEU A 186 5.52 -6.88 -12.80
N ILE A 187 6.21 -6.09 -11.98
CA ILE A 187 7.37 -5.29 -12.37
C ILE A 187 8.70 -6.04 -12.32
N SER A 188 8.70 -7.28 -11.80
CA SER A 188 9.91 -8.06 -11.63
C SER A 188 10.39 -8.70 -12.94
N GLN A 189 11.67 -9.06 -12.97
CA GLN A 189 12.29 -9.79 -14.07
C GLN A 189 13.04 -10.99 -13.49
N VAL A 190 12.86 -12.17 -14.11
CA VAL A 190 13.53 -13.41 -13.69
C VAL A 190 14.25 -13.99 -14.90
N LYS A 191 15.57 -14.21 -14.78
CA LYS A 191 16.44 -14.70 -15.86
C LYS A 191 16.29 -13.88 -17.16
N GLY A 192 16.20 -12.55 -17.02
CA GLY A 192 16.03 -11.61 -18.14
C GLY A 192 14.63 -11.58 -18.77
N ARG A 193 13.66 -12.37 -18.28
CA ARG A 193 12.27 -12.37 -18.76
C ARG A 193 11.40 -11.47 -17.89
N SER A 194 10.67 -10.56 -18.54
CA SER A 194 9.69 -9.68 -17.88
C SER A 194 8.46 -10.47 -17.45
N ARG A 195 8.07 -10.36 -16.17
CA ARG A 195 6.82 -10.98 -15.68
C ARG A 195 5.58 -10.39 -16.36
N LEU A 196 5.57 -9.10 -16.66
CA LEU A 196 4.50 -8.47 -17.45
C LEU A 196 4.31 -9.17 -18.81
N GLN A 197 5.41 -9.44 -19.52
CA GLN A 197 5.32 -10.11 -20.83
C GLN A 197 4.77 -11.53 -20.68
N GLN A 198 5.24 -12.27 -19.68
CA GLN A 198 4.77 -13.62 -19.42
C GLN A 198 3.28 -13.68 -19.05
N VAL A 199 2.79 -12.70 -18.28
CA VAL A 199 1.38 -12.55 -17.95
C VAL A 199 0.56 -12.35 -19.22
N ILE A 200 0.98 -11.42 -20.09
CA ILE A 200 0.32 -11.16 -21.38
C ILE A 200 0.32 -12.42 -22.26
N ASP A 201 1.45 -13.12 -22.32
CA ASP A 201 1.58 -14.33 -23.13
C ASP A 201 0.60 -15.42 -22.65
N TRP A 202 0.49 -15.62 -21.34
CA TRP A 202 -0.47 -16.57 -20.76
C TRP A 202 -1.93 -16.15 -21.01
N LEU A 203 -2.25 -14.87 -20.81
CA LEU A 203 -3.60 -14.34 -21.03
C LEU A 203 -4.06 -14.54 -22.47
N VAL A 204 -3.21 -14.23 -23.45
CA VAL A 204 -3.59 -14.24 -24.87
C VAL A 204 -3.45 -15.63 -25.49
N PHE A 205 -2.26 -16.24 -25.40
CA PHE A 205 -1.93 -17.45 -26.16
C PHE A 205 -2.13 -18.73 -25.36
N GLY A 206 -2.03 -18.64 -24.03
CA GLY A 206 -2.24 -19.78 -23.16
C GLY A 206 -1.04 -20.71 -23.19
N ALA A 207 -1.18 -21.86 -22.53
CA ALA A 207 -0.14 -22.86 -22.37
C ALA A 207 0.30 -23.53 -23.68
N GLY A 208 1.05 -22.84 -24.54
CA GLY A 208 1.50 -23.42 -25.81
C GLY A 208 2.74 -22.79 -26.43
N THR A 209 3.22 -21.66 -25.93
CA THR A 209 4.38 -20.97 -26.52
C THR A 209 5.45 -20.78 -25.45
N ASN A 210 6.40 -21.73 -25.36
CA ASN A 210 7.59 -21.63 -24.49
C ASN A 210 8.61 -20.57 -25.01
N GLY A 211 8.08 -19.40 -25.34
CA GLY A 211 8.62 -18.38 -26.22
C GLY A 211 7.42 -17.92 -27.04
N GLY A 212 6.93 -16.70 -26.78
CA GLY A 212 5.69 -16.13 -27.31
C GLY A 212 5.49 -16.31 -28.82
N PRO A 213 4.37 -15.85 -29.39
CA PRO A 213 4.07 -16.10 -30.79
C PRO A 213 5.29 -15.74 -31.67
N ALA A 214 5.58 -16.56 -32.68
CA ALA A 214 6.55 -16.19 -33.71
C ALA A 214 6.14 -14.81 -34.24
N ALA A 215 7.04 -13.84 -34.18
CA ALA A 215 6.76 -12.46 -34.55
C ALA A 215 6.09 -12.40 -35.93
N GLY A 216 4.83 -11.95 -35.98
CA GLY A 216 4.01 -11.93 -37.19
C GLY A 216 2.61 -11.36 -36.91
N ASP A 217 1.87 -11.07 -37.98
CA ASP A 217 0.59 -10.35 -37.94
C ASP A 217 -0.48 -11.00 -37.05
N GLY A 218 -0.42 -12.33 -36.88
CA GLY A 218 -1.32 -13.08 -36.00
C GLY A 218 -1.17 -12.76 -34.51
N ALA A 219 0.04 -12.37 -34.06
CA ALA A 219 0.30 -12.02 -32.66
C ALA A 219 -0.38 -10.70 -32.25
N ALA A 220 -0.25 -9.67 -33.10
CA ALA A 220 -0.86 -8.37 -32.88
C ALA A 220 -2.39 -8.44 -32.93
N SER A 221 -2.94 -9.26 -33.84
CA SER A 221 -4.38 -9.52 -33.91
C SER A 221 -4.88 -10.25 -32.66
N ALA A 222 -4.14 -11.24 -32.14
CA ALA A 222 -4.51 -11.95 -30.91
C ALA A 222 -4.49 -11.03 -29.68
N LEU A 223 -3.45 -10.18 -29.54
CA LEU A 223 -3.35 -9.19 -28.47
C LEU A 223 -4.51 -8.19 -28.51
N SER A 224 -4.82 -7.67 -29.70
CA SER A 224 -5.88 -6.69 -29.89
C SER A 224 -7.30 -7.27 -29.82
N SER A 225 -7.47 -8.59 -29.93
CA SER A 225 -8.78 -9.26 -29.85
C SER A 225 -9.08 -9.87 -28.48
N TRP A 226 -8.07 -10.09 -27.63
CA TRP A 226 -8.26 -10.66 -26.31
C TRP A 226 -9.15 -9.78 -25.43
N ASP A 227 -10.23 -10.36 -24.93
CA ASP A 227 -11.29 -9.64 -24.22
C ASP A 227 -11.54 -10.16 -22.79
N GLY A 228 -10.59 -10.88 -22.20
CA GLY A 228 -10.71 -11.37 -20.82
C GLY A 228 -10.67 -10.26 -19.76
N LEU A 229 -10.76 -10.68 -18.49
CA LEU A 229 -10.87 -9.78 -17.35
C LEU A 229 -9.49 -9.51 -16.71
N ILE A 230 -9.22 -8.24 -16.44
CA ILE A 230 -8.12 -7.74 -15.62
C ILE A 230 -8.72 -7.05 -14.41
N VAL A 231 -8.44 -7.59 -13.23
CA VAL A 231 -8.81 -7.02 -11.94
C VAL A 231 -7.60 -6.34 -11.34
N LEU A 232 -7.74 -5.05 -11.08
CA LEU A 232 -6.79 -4.23 -10.33
C LEU A 232 -7.37 -4.04 -8.93
N ASP A 233 -7.05 -4.95 -8.03
CA ASP A 233 -7.50 -4.93 -6.64
C ASP A 233 -6.54 -4.12 -5.76
N GLU A 234 -7.10 -3.29 -4.88
CA GLU A 234 -6.40 -2.23 -4.18
C GLU A 234 -5.55 -1.36 -5.13
N CYS A 235 -6.18 -0.94 -6.24
CA CYS A 235 -5.50 -0.29 -7.36
C CYS A 235 -4.82 1.04 -7.01
N HIS A 236 -5.09 1.63 -5.84
CA HIS A 236 -4.33 2.77 -5.32
C HIS A 236 -2.81 2.50 -5.20
N LYS A 237 -2.36 1.24 -5.22
CA LYS A 237 -0.92 0.89 -5.32
C LYS A 237 -0.28 1.26 -6.66
N ALA A 238 -1.07 1.41 -7.72
CA ALA A 238 -0.61 1.87 -9.03
C ALA A 238 -0.58 3.41 -9.16
N LYS A 239 -0.63 4.13 -8.03
CA LYS A 239 -0.51 5.60 -7.99
C LYS A 239 0.88 6.08 -8.43
N ASN A 240 1.01 7.40 -8.56
CA ASN A 240 2.26 8.09 -8.92
C ASN A 240 2.77 7.76 -10.33
N PHE A 241 1.91 7.96 -11.34
CA PHE A 241 2.35 8.08 -12.74
C PHE A 241 2.33 9.54 -13.16
N VAL A 242 3.44 10.01 -13.73
CA VAL A 242 3.56 11.35 -14.31
C VAL A 242 3.66 11.21 -15.83
N PRO A 243 2.60 11.52 -16.60
CA PRO A 243 2.65 11.48 -18.05
C PRO A 243 3.80 12.36 -18.60
N GLY A 244 4.53 11.84 -19.58
CA GLY A 244 5.69 12.54 -20.18
C GLY A 244 6.96 12.57 -19.32
N LYS A 245 6.93 12.04 -18.09
CA LYS A 245 8.10 11.89 -17.20
C LYS A 245 8.18 10.48 -16.64
N GLU A 246 8.27 9.48 -17.52
CA GLU A 246 8.29 8.06 -17.14
C GLU A 246 9.39 7.70 -16.13
N ALA A 247 10.55 8.37 -16.18
CA ALA A 247 11.63 8.20 -15.21
C ALA A 247 11.25 8.61 -13.77
N ALA A 248 10.24 9.47 -13.61
CA ALA A 248 9.70 9.91 -12.31
C ALA A 248 8.46 9.11 -11.88
N SER A 249 7.93 8.24 -12.74
CA SER A 249 6.78 7.37 -12.45
C SER A 249 7.20 6.12 -11.70
N THR A 250 6.31 5.56 -10.88
CA THR A 250 6.57 4.24 -10.28
C THR A 250 6.55 3.17 -11.36
N LYS A 251 7.47 2.19 -11.26
CA LYS A 251 7.51 1.04 -12.18
C LYS A 251 6.16 0.30 -12.22
N VAL A 252 5.44 0.27 -11.11
CA VAL A 252 4.11 -0.36 -10.98
C VAL A 252 3.09 0.36 -11.87
N ALA A 253 3.01 1.69 -11.77
CA ALA A 253 2.04 2.45 -12.54
C ALA A 253 2.31 2.33 -14.05
N SER A 254 3.59 2.41 -14.46
CA SER A 254 3.97 2.20 -15.86
C SER A 254 3.62 0.80 -16.36
N ALA A 255 3.84 -0.26 -15.55
CA ALA A 255 3.49 -1.62 -15.93
C ALA A 255 1.97 -1.84 -16.05
N VAL A 256 1.17 -1.22 -15.17
CA VAL A 256 -0.30 -1.28 -15.22
C VAL A 256 -0.85 -0.55 -16.45
N ILE A 257 -0.29 0.60 -16.82
CA ILE A 257 -0.66 1.32 -18.05
C ILE A 257 -0.27 0.50 -19.28
N ALA A 258 0.97 0.01 -19.34
CA ALA A 258 1.46 -0.81 -20.45
C ALA A 258 0.64 -2.10 -20.64
N LEU A 259 0.19 -2.73 -19.55
CA LEU A 259 -0.70 -3.89 -19.60
C LEU A 259 -2.02 -3.55 -20.30
N GLN A 260 -2.63 -2.42 -19.95
CA GLN A 260 -3.90 -1.98 -20.53
C GLN A 260 -3.74 -1.61 -22.00
N GLU A 261 -2.69 -0.87 -22.36
CA GLU A 261 -2.38 -0.46 -23.73
C GLU A 261 -2.18 -1.66 -24.67
N ARG A 262 -1.48 -2.70 -24.19
CA ARG A 262 -1.23 -3.92 -24.97
C ARG A 262 -2.47 -4.81 -25.15
N LEU A 263 -3.50 -4.63 -24.32
CA LEU A 263 -4.73 -5.40 -24.32
C LEU A 263 -5.96 -4.48 -24.43
N PRO A 264 -6.16 -3.78 -25.56
CA PRO A 264 -7.19 -2.73 -25.70
C PRO A 264 -8.63 -3.24 -25.60
N ARG A 265 -8.87 -4.54 -25.84
CA ARG A 265 -10.19 -5.18 -25.72
C ARG A 265 -10.44 -5.82 -24.35
N ALA A 266 -9.45 -5.80 -23.46
CA ALA A 266 -9.58 -6.34 -22.11
C ALA A 266 -10.65 -5.60 -21.31
N ARG A 267 -11.33 -6.35 -20.45
CA ARG A 267 -12.23 -5.82 -19.43
C ARG A 267 -11.40 -5.43 -18.23
N VAL A 268 -11.43 -4.15 -17.86
CA VAL A 268 -10.66 -3.67 -16.71
C VAL A 268 -11.61 -3.34 -15.57
N LEU A 269 -11.40 -3.99 -14.44
CA LEU A 269 -12.08 -3.73 -13.19
C LEU A 269 -11.08 -3.07 -12.24
N TYR A 270 -11.41 -1.88 -11.77
CA TYR A 270 -10.64 -1.15 -10.78
C TYR A 270 -11.33 -1.29 -9.43
N CYS A 271 -10.64 -1.77 -8.40
CA CYS A 271 -11.20 -1.95 -7.07
C CYS A 271 -10.31 -1.24 -6.04
N SER A 272 -10.85 -0.26 -5.32
CA SER A 272 -10.15 0.38 -4.20
C SER A 272 -11.10 1.26 -3.41
N ALA A 273 -11.21 1.04 -2.08
CA ALA A 273 -11.99 1.91 -1.20
C ALA A 273 -11.42 3.34 -1.14
N THR A 274 -10.10 3.46 -1.23
CA THR A 274 -9.33 4.70 -1.13
C THR A 274 -8.88 5.24 -2.49
N GLY A 275 -9.44 4.73 -3.59
CA GLY A 275 -8.84 4.82 -4.93
C GLY A 275 -8.60 6.23 -5.47
N VAL A 276 -9.23 7.25 -4.88
CA VAL A 276 -9.09 8.66 -5.29
C VAL A 276 -8.99 9.58 -4.06
N SER A 277 -7.91 9.47 -3.27
CA SER A 277 -7.61 10.50 -2.25
C SER A 277 -7.07 11.80 -2.87
N GLU A 278 -6.34 11.68 -3.98
CA GLU A 278 -5.88 12.80 -4.79
C GLU A 278 -6.07 12.48 -6.27
N VAL A 279 -6.57 13.44 -7.04
CA VAL A 279 -6.84 13.29 -8.48
C VAL A 279 -5.61 12.85 -9.28
N GLY A 280 -4.43 13.33 -8.88
CA GLY A 280 -3.15 12.97 -9.52
C GLY A 280 -2.88 11.47 -9.51
N ASN A 281 -3.49 10.74 -8.57
CA ASN A 281 -3.31 9.30 -8.44
C ASN A 281 -4.19 8.50 -9.41
N MET A 282 -5.07 9.14 -10.20
CA MET A 282 -5.97 8.44 -11.13
C MET A 282 -5.34 8.12 -12.49
N ALA A 283 -4.11 8.55 -12.76
CA ALA A 283 -3.51 8.48 -14.10
C ALA A 283 -3.51 7.06 -14.73
N TYR A 284 -3.48 6.00 -13.93
CA TYR A 284 -3.54 4.61 -14.41
C TYR A 284 -4.95 4.15 -14.83
N MET A 285 -6.00 4.90 -14.46
CA MET A 285 -7.41 4.58 -14.71
C MET A 285 -7.86 4.98 -16.14
N VAL A 286 -7.02 4.72 -17.15
CA VAL A 286 -7.23 5.17 -18.53
C VAL A 286 -8.51 4.62 -19.18
N ARG A 287 -9.04 3.50 -18.66
CA ARG A 287 -10.28 2.88 -19.17
C ARG A 287 -11.56 3.50 -18.61
N MET A 288 -11.47 4.50 -17.72
CA MET A 288 -12.65 5.22 -17.23
C MET A 288 -13.20 6.20 -18.27
N GLY A 289 -12.40 6.55 -19.29
CA GLY A 289 -12.82 7.47 -20.36
C GLY A 289 -13.06 8.89 -19.85
N LEU A 290 -12.31 9.32 -18.85
CA LEU A 290 -12.38 10.68 -18.29
C LEU A 290 -11.53 11.68 -19.07
N TRP A 291 -10.54 11.19 -19.83
CA TRP A 291 -9.69 11.98 -20.71
C TRP A 291 -9.35 11.17 -21.96
N GLY A 292 -8.78 11.83 -22.96
CA GLY A 292 -8.41 11.25 -24.25
C GLY A 292 -9.45 11.51 -25.33
N LYS A 293 -9.24 10.86 -26.48
CA LYS A 293 -10.03 11.06 -27.70
C LYS A 293 -11.54 10.91 -27.43
N GLY A 294 -12.31 11.94 -27.80
CA GLY A 294 -13.77 11.95 -27.68
C GLY A 294 -14.31 12.27 -26.28
N THR A 295 -13.45 12.73 -25.37
CA THR A 295 -13.84 13.21 -24.03
C THR A 295 -13.68 14.74 -23.95
N ALA A 296 -14.10 15.34 -22.83
CA ALA A 296 -13.95 16.78 -22.59
C ALA A 296 -12.50 17.23 -22.33
N PHE A 297 -11.58 16.28 -22.06
CA PHE A 297 -10.19 16.56 -21.72
C PHE A 297 -9.27 15.80 -22.66
N ASP A 298 -8.42 16.50 -23.41
CA ASP A 298 -7.55 15.87 -24.41
C ASP A 298 -6.56 14.87 -23.79
N ASP A 299 -6.04 15.18 -22.60
CA ASP A 299 -5.11 14.35 -21.85
C ASP A 299 -5.31 14.42 -20.33
N PHE A 300 -4.57 13.58 -19.61
CA PHE A 300 -4.62 13.53 -18.15
C PHE A 300 -4.15 14.83 -17.48
N GLN A 301 -3.19 15.55 -18.08
CA GLN A 301 -2.66 16.78 -17.48
C GLN A 301 -3.70 17.90 -17.51
N THR A 302 -4.41 18.03 -18.63
CA THR A 302 -5.53 18.96 -18.81
C THR A 302 -6.68 18.63 -17.85
N PHE A 303 -6.99 17.34 -17.69
CA PHE A 303 -7.94 16.87 -16.68
C PHE A 303 -7.49 17.27 -15.27
N LEU A 304 -6.25 16.94 -14.89
CA LEU A 304 -5.69 17.20 -13.56
C LEU A 304 -5.68 18.70 -13.21
N ASP A 305 -5.26 19.55 -14.15
CA ASP A 305 -5.22 20.99 -13.96
C ASP A 305 -6.63 21.58 -13.79
N SER A 306 -7.61 21.05 -14.52
CA SER A 306 -9.02 21.42 -14.36
C SER A 306 -9.54 21.03 -12.97
N MET A 307 -9.28 19.80 -12.51
CA MET A 307 -9.73 19.35 -11.19
C MET A 307 -9.10 20.19 -10.07
N ARG A 308 -7.79 20.46 -10.15
CA ARG A 308 -7.07 21.27 -9.14
C ARG A 308 -7.60 22.69 -9.03
N ARG A 309 -7.97 23.32 -10.16
CA ARG A 309 -8.54 24.69 -10.17
C ARG A 309 -9.95 24.74 -9.58
N ARG A 310 -10.74 23.67 -9.74
CA ARG A 310 -12.16 23.64 -9.36
C ARG A 310 -12.43 23.09 -7.95
N GLY A 311 -11.43 22.46 -7.32
CA GLY A 311 -11.50 22.02 -5.93
C GLY A 311 -12.35 20.77 -5.70
N VAL A 312 -12.62 20.47 -4.43
CA VAL A 312 -13.23 19.20 -3.96
C VAL A 312 -14.67 19.03 -4.45
N SER A 313 -15.47 20.11 -4.52
CA SER A 313 -16.86 20.04 -4.99
C SER A 313 -16.98 19.51 -6.42
N PHE A 314 -15.99 19.80 -7.27
CA PHE A 314 -15.97 19.27 -8.63
C PHE A 314 -15.66 17.77 -8.66
N MET A 315 -14.88 17.26 -7.70
CA MET A 315 -14.65 15.82 -7.57
C MET A 315 -15.90 15.06 -7.16
N GLU A 316 -16.73 15.65 -6.31
CA GLU A 316 -18.05 15.09 -5.99
C GLU A 316 -18.96 15.07 -7.22
N MET A 317 -18.99 16.15 -8.01
CA MET A 317 -19.73 16.19 -9.27
C MET A 317 -19.23 15.13 -10.26
N LEU A 318 -17.92 14.95 -10.39
CA LEU A 318 -17.34 13.92 -11.24
C LEU A 318 -17.77 12.51 -10.78
N ALA A 319 -17.76 12.25 -9.48
CA ALA A 319 -18.22 10.98 -8.92
C ALA A 319 -19.72 10.75 -9.18
N MET A 320 -20.54 11.80 -9.08
CA MET A 320 -21.96 11.78 -9.43
C MET A 320 -22.17 11.46 -10.92
N GLU A 321 -21.41 12.09 -11.81
CA GLU A 321 -21.46 11.85 -13.27
C GLU A 321 -21.04 10.41 -13.59
N MET A 322 -19.95 9.92 -12.98
CA MET A 322 -19.51 8.53 -13.14
C MET A 322 -20.56 7.52 -12.68
N LYS A 323 -21.31 7.82 -11.60
CA LYS A 323 -22.44 7.00 -11.15
C LYS A 323 -23.61 7.06 -12.13
N ALA A 324 -23.99 8.25 -12.60
CA ALA A 324 -25.06 8.43 -13.59
C ALA A 324 -24.78 7.68 -14.91
N GLU A 325 -23.51 7.59 -15.31
CA GLU A 325 -23.05 6.85 -16.49
C GLU A 325 -22.87 5.34 -16.26
N GLY A 326 -23.12 4.86 -15.04
CA GLY A 326 -22.97 3.46 -14.67
C GLY A 326 -21.53 2.96 -14.70
N LYS A 327 -20.54 3.84 -14.47
CA LYS A 327 -19.10 3.53 -14.44
C LYS A 327 -18.55 3.29 -13.04
N TYR A 328 -19.32 3.65 -12.02
CA TYR A 328 -18.84 3.77 -10.64
C TYR A 328 -19.90 3.42 -9.60
N VAL A 329 -19.48 2.65 -8.60
CA VAL A 329 -20.19 2.50 -7.32
C VAL A 329 -19.21 2.64 -6.18
N ALA A 330 -19.60 3.33 -5.11
CA ALA A 330 -18.84 3.38 -3.85
C ALA A 330 -19.78 3.45 -2.66
N ARG A 331 -19.71 2.42 -1.84
CA ARG A 331 -20.54 2.23 -0.66
C ARG A 331 -19.66 1.77 0.48
N GLY A 332 -19.95 2.16 1.72
CA GLY A 332 -19.20 1.76 2.90
C GLY A 332 -20.12 1.18 3.96
N LEU A 333 -19.55 0.48 4.94
CA LEU A 333 -20.31 0.19 6.16
C LEU A 333 -20.69 1.50 6.85
N SER A 334 -21.93 1.54 7.33
CA SER A 334 -22.46 2.65 8.11
C SER A 334 -21.79 2.69 9.48
N PHE A 335 -21.40 3.88 9.93
CA PHE A 335 -20.93 4.11 11.30
C PHE A 335 -22.09 4.38 12.27
N ARG A 336 -23.35 4.21 11.85
CA ARG A 336 -24.53 4.52 12.66
C ARG A 336 -24.56 3.77 13.99
N GLU A 337 -24.02 2.55 14.02
CA GLU A 337 -23.93 1.70 15.21
C GLU A 337 -22.50 1.68 15.80
N ALA A 338 -21.61 2.57 15.33
CA ALA A 338 -20.25 2.69 15.82
C ALA A 338 -20.12 3.88 16.76
N GLU A 339 -19.57 3.64 17.95
CA GLU A 339 -19.18 4.68 18.89
C GLU A 339 -17.66 4.87 18.82
N PHE A 340 -17.23 6.13 18.82
CA PHE A 340 -15.81 6.50 18.80
C PHE A 340 -15.49 7.25 20.09
N THR A 341 -14.43 6.85 20.76
CA THR A 341 -13.98 7.50 21.99
C THR A 341 -12.46 7.59 21.98
N GLU A 342 -11.95 8.77 22.32
CA GLU A 342 -10.53 8.96 22.55
C GLU A 342 -10.24 8.70 24.02
N VAL A 343 -9.37 7.72 24.30
CA VAL A 343 -8.95 7.38 25.66
C VAL A 343 -7.57 7.98 25.91
N GLU A 344 -7.47 8.81 26.94
CA GLU A 344 -6.21 9.36 27.42
C GLU A 344 -5.50 8.32 28.30
N ALA A 345 -4.22 8.07 28.03
CA ALA A 345 -3.37 7.19 28.85
C ALA A 345 -2.46 8.03 29.75
N PRO A 346 -2.86 8.35 31.00
CA PRO A 346 -2.07 9.19 31.88
C PRO A 346 -0.79 8.48 32.32
N LEU A 347 0.34 9.18 32.22
CA LEU A 347 1.62 8.66 32.69
C LEU A 347 1.71 8.75 34.21
N ASN A 348 2.08 7.63 34.86
CA ASN A 348 2.42 7.65 36.27
C ASN A 348 3.82 8.24 36.50
N GLU A 349 4.15 8.58 37.75
CA GLU A 349 5.44 9.20 38.06
C GLU A 349 6.66 8.35 37.64
N HIS A 350 6.54 7.02 37.69
CA HIS A 350 7.62 6.12 37.26
C HIS A 350 7.83 6.20 35.74
N GLN A 351 6.75 6.22 34.96
CA GLN A 351 6.78 6.38 33.51
C GLN A 351 7.31 7.76 33.08
N ILE A 352 6.95 8.82 33.82
CA ILE A 352 7.50 10.17 33.60
C ILE A 352 9.02 10.16 33.81
N ARG A 353 9.48 9.61 34.95
CA ARG A 353 10.92 9.49 35.23
C ARG A 353 11.65 8.64 34.19
N MET A 354 11.04 7.55 33.73
CA MET A 354 11.57 6.71 32.65
C MET A 354 11.76 7.51 31.36
N TYR A 355 10.75 8.28 30.95
CA TYR A 355 10.81 9.12 29.77
C TYR A 355 11.91 10.19 29.90
N ASP A 356 11.95 10.90 31.04
CA ASP A 356 12.97 11.92 31.32
C ASP A 356 14.39 11.35 31.29
N ASN A 357 14.59 10.17 31.90
CA ASN A 357 15.88 9.47 31.88
C ASN A 357 16.28 9.07 30.45
N ALA A 358 15.33 8.63 29.63
CA ALA A 358 15.59 8.33 28.23
C ALA A 358 15.99 9.59 27.43
N VAL A 359 15.35 10.73 27.67
CA VAL A 359 15.73 12.03 27.08
C VAL A 359 17.15 12.43 27.49
N GLN A 360 17.48 12.29 28.78
CA GLN A 360 18.82 12.57 29.29
C GLN A 360 19.88 11.66 28.66
N ALA A 361 19.57 10.37 28.49
CA ALA A 361 20.46 9.42 27.84
C ALA A 361 20.76 9.81 26.38
N TRP A 362 19.72 10.13 25.60
CA TRP A 362 19.90 10.61 24.22
C TRP A 362 20.66 11.94 24.15
N SER A 363 20.46 12.84 25.11
CA SER A 363 21.23 14.08 25.22
C SER A 363 22.71 13.81 25.50
N ARG A 364 23.02 12.89 26.41
CA ARG A 364 24.40 12.46 26.70
C ARG A 364 25.05 11.82 25.47
N VAL A 365 24.35 10.91 24.78
CA VAL A 365 24.82 10.30 23.54
C VAL A 365 25.14 11.37 22.50
N LYS A 366 24.25 12.36 22.31
CA LYS A 366 24.48 13.48 21.37
C LYS A 366 25.75 14.27 21.72
N GLY A 367 25.89 14.69 22.98
CA GLY A 367 27.04 15.48 23.42
C GLY A 367 28.37 14.74 23.28
N GLN A 368 28.40 13.46 23.65
CA GLN A 368 29.61 12.64 23.49
C GLN A 368 29.88 12.29 22.03
N LEU A 369 28.86 12.10 21.20
CA LEU A 369 29.00 11.90 19.77
C LEU A 369 29.61 13.15 19.09
N GLU A 370 29.17 14.36 19.46
CA GLU A 370 29.76 15.63 18.98
C GLU A 370 31.24 15.72 19.37
N ALA A 371 31.58 15.42 20.63
CA ALA A 371 32.96 15.43 21.11
C ALA A 371 33.83 14.39 20.37
N ALA A 372 33.32 13.17 20.17
CA ALA A 372 34.03 12.11 19.47
C ALA A 372 34.25 12.44 17.98
N LEU A 373 33.25 13.03 17.31
CA LEU A 373 33.38 13.49 15.91
C LEU A 373 34.42 14.59 15.75
N ALA A 374 34.51 15.53 16.70
CA ALA A 374 35.52 16.59 16.68
C ALA A 374 36.97 16.05 16.73
N VAL A 375 37.18 14.91 17.39
CA VAL A 375 38.50 14.27 17.54
C VAL A 375 38.79 13.28 16.40
N THR A 376 37.78 12.57 15.93
CA THR A 376 37.91 11.54 14.88
C THR A 376 37.89 12.12 13.47
N GLY A 377 37.34 13.33 13.27
CA GLY A 377 37.14 13.91 11.94
C GLY A 377 36.02 13.24 11.13
N GLY A 378 35.12 12.49 11.80
CA GLY A 378 34.05 11.71 11.17
C GLY A 378 33.03 12.56 10.39
N GLY A 379 32.43 11.95 9.36
CA GLY A 379 31.50 12.60 8.43
C GLY A 379 30.11 12.90 8.99
N ARG A 380 29.38 13.79 8.31
CA ARG A 380 28.01 14.25 8.67
C ARG A 380 26.94 13.15 8.62
N ASP A 381 27.25 11.97 8.09
CA ASP A 381 26.28 10.91 7.83
C ASP A 381 25.77 10.22 9.12
N VAL A 382 26.53 10.25 10.22
CA VAL A 382 26.09 9.69 11.50
C VAL A 382 24.85 10.39 12.06
N TRP A 383 24.66 11.67 11.75
CA TRP A 383 23.49 12.42 12.21
C TRP A 383 22.19 11.92 11.58
N LYS A 384 22.25 11.41 10.33
CA LYS A 384 21.09 10.78 9.68
C LYS A 384 20.68 9.51 10.43
N ALA A 385 21.65 8.68 10.81
CA ALA A 385 21.40 7.48 11.63
C ALA A 385 20.92 7.83 13.05
N PHE A 386 21.49 8.88 13.66
CA PHE A 386 21.11 9.35 15.00
C PHE A 386 19.64 9.77 15.03
N TRP A 387 19.23 10.74 14.19
CA TRP A 387 17.87 11.28 14.23
C TRP A 387 16.81 10.25 13.81
N SER A 388 17.12 9.38 12.85
CA SER A 388 16.21 8.30 12.45
C SER A 388 16.04 7.25 13.55
N THR A 389 17.09 6.93 14.31
CA THR A 389 17.01 5.97 15.42
C THR A 389 16.31 6.58 16.64
N GLN A 390 16.63 7.84 16.97
CA GLN A 390 15.98 8.57 18.06
C GLN A 390 14.46 8.71 17.84
N GLN A 391 14.04 9.07 16.63
CA GLN A 391 12.61 9.19 16.31
C GLN A 391 11.88 7.84 16.46
N ARG A 392 12.49 6.74 16.00
CA ARG A 392 11.92 5.40 16.16
C ARG A 392 11.87 4.99 17.64
N PHE A 393 12.93 5.26 18.41
CA PHE A 393 13.00 4.98 19.84
C PHE A 393 11.82 5.61 20.60
N PHE A 394 11.58 6.91 20.44
CA PHE A 394 10.51 7.59 21.17
C PHE A 394 9.12 7.17 20.71
N LYS A 395 8.94 6.83 19.42
CA LYS A 395 7.68 6.25 18.93
C LYS A 395 7.37 4.93 19.64
N LEU A 396 8.35 4.01 19.72
CA LEU A 396 8.16 2.73 20.43
C LEU A 396 7.95 2.93 21.93
N LEU A 397 8.70 3.84 22.55
CA LEU A 397 8.54 4.15 23.98
C LEU A 397 7.12 4.63 24.28
N CYS A 398 6.60 5.59 23.52
CA CYS A 398 5.24 6.10 23.71
C CYS A 398 4.16 5.03 23.47
N VAL A 399 4.36 4.10 22.54
CA VAL A 399 3.44 2.96 22.34
C VAL A 399 3.47 2.04 23.54
N SER A 400 4.66 1.72 24.05
CA SER A 400 4.83 0.83 25.21
C SER A 400 4.18 1.40 26.47
N LEU A 401 4.29 2.71 26.68
CA LEU A 401 3.68 3.39 27.82
C LEU A 401 2.13 3.37 27.81
N LYS A 402 1.50 3.11 26.65
CA LYS A 402 0.04 2.99 26.52
C LYS A 402 -0.50 1.60 26.82
N VAL A 403 0.36 0.58 26.86
CA VAL A 403 -0.05 -0.83 27.02
C VAL A 403 -0.93 -1.05 28.25
N PRO A 404 -0.61 -0.52 29.45
CA PRO A 404 -1.45 -0.76 30.62
C PRO A 404 -2.88 -0.25 30.46
N THR A 405 -3.07 0.91 29.83
CA THR A 405 -4.40 1.46 29.52
C THR A 405 -5.13 0.59 28.52
N VAL A 406 -4.46 0.17 27.43
CA VAL A 406 -5.05 -0.71 26.41
C VAL A 406 -5.48 -2.05 27.00
N VAL A 407 -4.67 -2.64 27.88
CA VAL A 407 -4.98 -3.89 28.59
C VAL A 407 -6.20 -3.72 29.50
N SER A 408 -6.28 -2.60 30.24
CA SER A 408 -7.43 -2.31 31.11
C SER A 408 -8.73 -2.22 30.30
N GLU A 409 -8.74 -1.40 29.24
CA GLU A 409 -9.88 -1.21 28.34
C GLU A 409 -10.30 -2.54 27.68
N ALA A 410 -9.32 -3.34 27.24
CA ALA A 410 -9.58 -4.66 26.67
C ALA A 410 -10.19 -5.63 27.69
N CYS A 411 -9.68 -5.67 28.92
CA CYS A 411 -10.23 -6.51 29.98
C CYS A 411 -11.68 -6.12 30.33
N GLU A 412 -11.98 -4.83 30.40
CA GLU A 412 -13.33 -4.33 30.66
C GLU A 412 -14.30 -4.70 29.53
N ALA A 413 -13.91 -4.53 28.28
CA ALA A 413 -14.70 -4.93 27.12
C ALA A 413 -14.95 -6.45 27.08
N LEU A 414 -13.93 -7.26 27.37
CA LEU A 414 -14.05 -8.71 27.48
C LEU A 414 -15.00 -9.12 28.62
N ALA A 415 -14.92 -8.45 29.77
CA ALA A 415 -15.84 -8.68 30.90
C ALA A 415 -17.29 -8.32 30.57
N ALA A 416 -17.50 -7.35 29.67
CA ALA A 416 -18.81 -7.00 29.10
C ALA A 416 -19.30 -7.99 28.02
N GLY A 417 -18.53 -9.05 27.71
CA GLY A 417 -18.87 -10.05 26.69
C GLY A 417 -18.62 -9.58 25.25
N GLN A 418 -17.82 -8.52 25.07
CA GLN A 418 -17.46 -7.99 23.76
C GLN A 418 -16.20 -8.70 23.21
N CYS A 419 -16.00 -8.63 21.90
CA CYS A 419 -14.77 -9.09 21.26
C CYS A 419 -13.83 -7.89 21.05
N VAL A 420 -12.57 -8.03 21.47
CA VAL A 420 -11.56 -6.97 21.34
C VAL A 420 -10.65 -7.23 20.15
N VAL A 421 -10.43 -6.20 19.34
CA VAL A 421 -9.45 -6.21 18.25
C VAL A 421 -8.49 -5.05 18.45
N ILE A 422 -7.20 -5.36 18.64
CA ILE A 422 -6.16 -4.35 18.84
C ILE A 422 -5.40 -4.17 17.52
N GLY A 423 -5.58 -2.99 16.89
CA GLY A 423 -4.85 -2.61 15.69
C GLY A 423 -3.55 -1.90 16.03
N LEU A 424 -2.41 -2.50 15.70
CA LEU A 424 -1.08 -1.91 15.86
C LEU A 424 -0.55 -1.41 14.51
N GLN A 425 -0.08 -0.17 14.45
CA GLN A 425 0.50 0.38 13.21
C GLN A 425 1.87 -0.23 12.88
N THR A 426 2.56 -0.76 13.89
CA THR A 426 3.88 -1.39 13.78
C THR A 426 3.98 -2.45 14.85
N THR A 427 4.34 -3.68 14.50
CA THR A 427 4.57 -4.77 15.48
C THR A 427 5.90 -4.62 16.22
N GLY A 428 6.78 -3.69 15.81
CA GLY A 428 8.13 -3.53 16.39
C GLY A 428 9.08 -4.70 16.07
N GLU A 429 8.55 -5.83 15.60
CA GLU A 429 9.31 -7.04 15.22
C GLU A 429 10.32 -6.75 14.13
N ALA A 430 10.00 -5.93 13.11
CA ALA A 430 10.99 -5.54 12.10
C ALA A 430 12.19 -4.78 12.70
N ALA A 431 12.02 -4.10 13.84
CA ALA A 431 13.13 -3.48 14.57
C ALA A 431 13.91 -4.51 15.39
N ALA A 432 13.25 -5.54 15.94
CA ALA A 432 13.86 -6.66 16.65
C ALA A 432 14.63 -7.62 15.70
N GLU A 433 14.04 -7.97 14.57
CA GLU A 433 14.62 -8.78 13.49
C GLU A 433 15.79 -8.03 12.83
N ALA A 434 15.62 -6.73 12.54
CA ALA A 434 16.74 -5.91 12.09
C ALA A 434 17.87 -5.90 13.12
N ALA A 435 17.57 -5.91 14.43
CA ALA A 435 18.53 -5.98 15.53
C ALA A 435 19.17 -7.36 15.71
N GLY A 436 18.77 -8.38 14.94
CA GLY A 436 19.33 -9.73 15.03
C GLY A 436 18.94 -10.46 16.30
N LEU A 437 17.80 -10.09 16.91
CA LEU A 437 17.24 -10.80 18.06
C LEU A 437 16.61 -12.09 17.55
N GLU A 438 17.32 -13.21 17.64
CA GLU A 438 16.72 -14.53 17.45
C GLU A 438 15.82 -14.89 18.64
N PRO A 439 14.70 -15.62 18.44
CA PRO A 439 13.94 -16.22 19.53
C PRO A 439 14.83 -17.23 20.28
N GLY A 440 15.52 -16.75 21.31
CA GLY A 440 16.42 -17.53 22.15
C GLY A 440 15.82 -17.86 23.52
N PRO A 441 16.31 -18.89 24.22
CA PRO A 441 15.85 -19.31 25.55
C PRO A 441 16.38 -18.39 26.66
N VAL A 442 16.57 -17.10 26.40
CA VAL A 442 17.09 -16.15 27.39
C VAL A 442 15.93 -15.78 28.31
N PRO A 443 15.99 -16.08 29.62
CA PRO A 443 14.92 -15.73 30.53
C PRO A 443 14.99 -14.22 30.81
N GLY A 444 14.11 -13.45 30.16
CA GLY A 444 13.92 -12.03 30.45
C GLY A 444 13.34 -11.25 29.28
N PHE A 445 12.43 -10.32 29.58
CA PHE A 445 11.88 -9.40 28.59
C PHE A 445 12.98 -8.56 27.94
N VAL A 446 13.15 -8.66 26.62
CA VAL A 446 14.08 -7.81 25.87
C VAL A 446 13.37 -6.48 25.59
N SER A 447 13.95 -5.38 26.04
CA SER A 447 13.45 -4.04 25.71
C SER A 447 13.92 -3.62 24.31
N PRO A 448 13.02 -3.50 23.31
CA PRO A 448 13.44 -3.15 21.95
C PRO A 448 14.06 -1.74 21.88
N THR A 449 13.55 -0.81 22.70
CA THR A 449 14.06 0.55 22.78
C THR A 449 15.49 0.60 23.35
N LYS A 450 15.78 -0.23 24.37
CA LYS A 450 17.14 -0.37 24.91
C LYS A 450 18.11 -0.91 23.85
N GLU A 451 17.71 -1.96 23.14
CA GLU A 451 18.53 -2.57 22.08
C GLU A 451 18.82 -1.60 20.94
N MET A 452 17.83 -0.82 20.51
CA MET A 452 18.02 0.23 19.49
C MET A 452 19.12 1.23 19.89
N LEU A 453 19.15 1.64 21.16
CA LEU A 453 20.12 2.59 21.68
C LEU A 453 21.52 1.97 21.81
N LEU A 454 21.60 0.74 22.35
CA LEU A 454 22.86 -0.03 22.44
C LEU A 454 23.48 -0.25 21.08
N ARG A 455 22.67 -0.69 20.11
CA ARG A 455 23.11 -0.96 18.75
C ARG A 455 23.58 0.30 18.04
N PHE A 456 22.87 1.41 18.21
CA PHE A 456 23.30 2.69 17.65
C PHE A 456 24.70 3.07 18.15
N VAL A 457 24.93 3.03 19.47
CA VAL A 457 26.24 3.36 20.06
C VAL A 457 27.31 2.36 19.61
N THR A 458 26.97 1.08 19.51
CA THR A 458 27.94 0.05 19.09
C THR A 458 28.37 0.20 17.64
N GLN A 459 27.42 0.50 16.74
CA GLN A 459 27.68 0.51 15.29
C GLN A 459 28.14 1.87 14.76
N HIS A 460 27.65 2.97 15.35
CA HIS A 460 27.81 4.31 14.77
C HIS A 460 28.69 5.24 15.61
N PHE A 461 29.03 4.88 16.86
CA PHE A 461 29.88 5.74 17.67
C PHE A 461 31.35 5.69 17.18
N PRO A 462 31.93 6.82 16.77
CA PRO A 462 33.23 6.84 16.12
C PRO A 462 34.35 6.67 17.16
N VAL A 463 35.17 5.63 16.99
CA VAL A 463 36.33 5.35 17.85
C VAL A 463 37.67 5.42 17.12
N ARG A 464 37.67 5.57 15.80
CA ARG A 464 38.87 5.67 14.95
C ARG A 464 38.87 6.98 14.18
N ARG A 465 40.06 7.48 13.81
CA ARG A 465 40.15 8.63 12.91
C ARG A 465 39.57 8.26 11.56
N ALA A 466 38.82 9.19 10.97
CA ALA A 466 38.41 9.05 9.58
C ALA A 466 39.67 8.96 8.71
N ALA A 467 39.74 7.96 7.83
CA ALA A 467 40.75 7.95 6.78
C ALA A 467 40.64 9.27 6.03
N ALA A 468 41.77 9.96 5.81
CA ALA A 468 41.79 11.15 4.98
C ALA A 468 41.10 10.77 3.68
N ALA A 469 39.98 11.44 3.36
CA ALA A 469 39.34 11.26 2.07
C ALA A 469 40.44 11.52 1.04
N ALA A 470 40.85 10.49 0.30
CA ALA A 470 41.75 10.67 -0.81
C ALA A 470 41.14 11.79 -1.67
N ASP A 471 41.88 12.87 -1.87
CA ASP A 471 41.54 13.94 -2.78
C ASP A 471 41.42 13.34 -4.20
N SER A 472 40.28 12.73 -4.51
CA SER A 472 39.90 12.34 -5.86
C SER A 472 38.87 13.31 -6.46
N THR A 473 38.66 14.47 -5.83
CA THR A 473 37.78 15.54 -6.33
C THR A 473 38.52 16.85 -6.62
N ALA A 474 39.75 16.76 -7.13
CA ALA A 474 40.43 17.90 -7.76
C ALA A 474 40.52 17.82 -9.30
N ALA A 475 40.02 16.76 -9.96
CA ALA A 475 40.13 16.59 -11.42
C ALA A 475 38.81 16.50 -12.22
N ALA A 476 37.62 16.56 -11.59
CA ALA A 476 36.35 16.42 -12.32
C ALA A 476 35.37 17.60 -12.19
N VAL A 477 35.69 18.65 -11.42
CA VAL A 477 34.80 19.82 -11.25
C VAL A 477 35.21 21.02 -12.13
N ALA A 478 36.35 20.95 -12.81
CA ALA A 478 36.80 22.01 -13.73
C ALA A 478 36.07 22.04 -15.10
N ALA A 479 35.12 21.14 -15.36
CA ALA A 479 34.43 21.05 -16.66
C ALA A 479 32.94 21.46 -16.64
N ALA A 480 32.37 21.90 -15.52
CA ALA A 480 30.92 22.19 -15.43
C ALA A 480 30.55 23.57 -14.87
N THR A 481 31.48 24.53 -14.83
CA THR A 481 31.16 25.94 -14.57
C THR A 481 31.41 26.79 -15.81
N ALA A 482 30.58 26.58 -16.83
CA ALA A 482 30.35 27.54 -17.90
C ALA A 482 28.92 27.35 -18.43
N GLY A 483 27.95 27.99 -17.76
CA GLY A 483 26.54 27.95 -18.15
C GLY A 483 25.66 28.35 -16.97
N GLY A 484 25.50 29.65 -16.77
CA GLY A 484 24.91 30.22 -15.56
C GLY A 484 23.39 30.09 -15.42
N GLY A 485 22.95 30.37 -14.19
CA GLY A 485 21.83 31.29 -13.98
C GLY A 485 20.44 30.69 -13.78
N GLY A 486 20.11 30.39 -12.52
CA GLY A 486 18.83 30.73 -11.92
C GLY A 486 17.72 29.67 -11.96
N ALA A 487 17.34 29.15 -10.79
CA ALA A 487 15.96 29.13 -10.30
C ALA A 487 15.85 28.27 -9.02
N TYR A 488 15.13 28.81 -8.04
CA TYR A 488 14.66 28.12 -6.84
C TYR A 488 13.97 26.79 -7.20
N GLY A 489 14.39 25.69 -6.57
CA GLY A 489 13.91 24.34 -6.87
C GLY A 489 13.64 23.50 -5.63
N LEU A 490 12.38 23.54 -5.21
CA LEU A 490 11.55 22.53 -4.53
C LEU A 490 12.22 21.28 -3.94
N ALA A 491 11.92 21.08 -2.66
CA ALA A 491 12.18 19.87 -1.86
C ALA A 491 11.81 18.57 -2.58
N ALA A 492 12.74 17.61 -2.57
CA ALA A 492 12.47 16.23 -2.96
C ALA A 492 11.58 15.55 -1.89
N PRO A 493 10.56 14.77 -2.29
CA PRO A 493 9.68 14.09 -1.36
C PRO A 493 10.40 12.93 -0.67
N TYR A 494 10.40 12.99 0.66
CA TYR A 494 10.78 11.93 1.59
C TYR A 494 9.97 10.65 1.30
N SER A 495 10.65 9.58 0.87
CA SER A 495 10.05 8.24 0.84
C SER A 495 10.20 7.61 2.23
N PRO A 496 9.13 7.24 2.95
CA PRO A 496 9.23 6.67 4.29
C PRO A 496 9.64 5.19 4.29
N TRP A 497 9.78 4.56 3.12
CA TRP A 497 9.97 3.12 2.97
C TRP A 497 10.90 2.83 1.80
N GLY A 498 12.20 2.71 2.09
CA GLY A 498 13.22 2.30 1.15
C GLY A 498 14.27 1.45 1.86
N TYR A 499 14.10 0.14 1.77
CA TYR A 499 15.11 -0.85 2.14
C TYR A 499 16.22 -0.83 1.09
N GLU A 500 17.46 -0.60 1.52
CA GLU A 500 18.66 -1.06 0.81
C GLU A 500 19.18 -2.26 1.59
N GLU A 501 19.29 -3.42 0.91
CA GLU A 501 19.89 -4.63 1.49
C GLU A 501 21.37 -4.39 1.84
N PRO A 502 21.88 -4.96 2.94
CA PRO A 502 23.30 -4.87 3.25
C PRO A 502 24.10 -5.76 2.29
N VAL A 503 24.95 -5.13 1.48
CA VAL A 503 25.97 -5.82 0.67
C VAL A 503 26.97 -6.47 1.63
N PRO A 504 27.30 -7.78 1.49
CA PRO A 504 28.28 -8.41 2.37
C PRO A 504 29.67 -7.78 2.15
N PRO A 505 30.50 -7.66 3.20
CA PRO A 505 31.82 -7.06 3.05
C PRO A 505 32.70 -7.92 2.12
N PRO A 506 33.47 -7.30 1.20
CA PRO A 506 34.42 -8.04 0.38
C PRO A 506 35.52 -8.64 1.26
N GLY A 507 35.86 -9.91 1.00
CA GLY A 507 36.89 -10.65 1.75
C GLY A 507 38.24 -9.95 1.72
N ILE A 508 38.83 -9.78 2.91
CA ILE A 508 40.12 -9.13 3.11
C ILE A 508 41.24 -10.10 2.71
N GLY A 509 41.90 -9.80 1.59
CA GLY A 509 43.21 -10.36 1.25
C GLY A 509 44.31 -9.71 2.10
N SER A 510 45.17 -10.53 2.69
CA SER A 510 46.26 -10.10 3.57
C SER A 510 47.42 -9.44 2.80
N THR A 511 47.79 -8.23 3.18
CA THR A 511 49.17 -7.71 3.03
C THR A 511 49.49 -6.79 4.20
N GLY A 512 50.52 -7.11 4.97
CA GLY A 512 50.96 -6.33 6.12
C GLY A 512 51.93 -5.20 5.77
N GLY A 513 51.93 -4.14 6.59
CA GLY A 513 53.02 -3.17 6.69
C GLY A 513 52.62 -1.75 7.11
N ALA A 514 53.10 -1.35 8.29
CA ALA A 514 53.30 0.02 8.84
C ALA A 514 52.08 0.79 9.39
N GLY A 515 52.14 1.07 10.70
CA GLY A 515 51.08 1.63 11.53
C GLY A 515 50.96 3.15 11.56
N GLY A 516 49.78 3.60 11.99
CA GLY A 516 49.46 4.99 12.32
C GLY A 516 47.97 5.35 12.18
N GLU A 517 47.25 4.70 11.27
CA GLU A 517 45.89 5.14 10.88
C GLU A 517 44.73 4.26 11.38
N ASP A 518 45.01 3.05 11.87
CA ASP A 518 43.98 2.09 12.32
C ASP A 518 43.82 1.99 13.85
N ALA A 519 44.55 2.79 14.63
CA ALA A 519 44.49 2.75 16.08
C ALA A 519 43.24 3.46 16.62
N GLU A 520 42.51 2.77 17.51
CA GLU A 520 41.38 3.36 18.23
C GLU A 520 41.85 4.49 19.15
N ILE A 521 41.09 5.59 19.19
CA ILE A 521 41.37 6.75 20.03
C ILE A 521 40.89 6.42 21.45
N PRO A 522 41.79 6.29 22.46
CA PRO A 522 41.41 5.80 23.79
C PRO A 522 40.30 6.62 24.46
N ALA A 523 40.30 7.94 24.27
CA ALA A 523 39.26 8.82 24.79
C ALA A 523 37.87 8.52 24.20
N CYS A 524 37.79 8.21 22.90
CA CYS A 524 36.52 7.87 22.24
C CYS A 524 36.03 6.48 22.63
N VAL A 525 36.94 5.52 22.85
CA VAL A 525 36.60 4.18 23.37
C VAL A 525 36.01 4.30 24.78
N SER A 526 36.66 5.07 25.67
CA SER A 526 36.17 5.34 27.02
C SER A 526 34.77 5.99 27.00
N MET A 527 34.54 6.99 26.15
CA MET A 527 33.21 7.60 25.99
C MET A 527 32.16 6.56 25.56
N ARG A 528 32.48 5.73 24.56
CA ARG A 528 31.58 4.66 24.10
C ARG A 528 31.24 3.69 25.23
N GLU A 529 32.23 3.22 25.98
CA GLU A 529 32.04 2.29 27.09
C GLU A 529 31.19 2.89 28.21
N GLU A 530 31.41 4.16 28.56
CA GLU A 530 30.57 4.88 29.51
C GLU A 530 29.12 4.98 29.06
N LEU A 531 28.87 5.24 27.77
CA LEU A 531 27.50 5.27 27.22
C LEU A 531 26.86 3.90 27.31
N LEU A 532 27.56 2.84 26.91
CA LEU A 532 27.03 1.48 26.97
C LEU A 532 26.66 1.09 28.40
N ALA A 533 27.51 1.40 29.39
CA ALA A 533 27.21 1.16 30.80
C ALA A 533 26.00 2.00 31.29
N ALA A 534 25.92 3.26 30.89
CA ALA A 534 24.79 4.12 31.24
C ALA A 534 23.47 3.61 30.62
N ILE A 535 23.50 3.17 29.36
CA ILE A 535 22.35 2.59 28.67
C ILE A 535 21.92 1.28 29.34
N ASP A 536 22.87 0.46 29.80
CA ASP A 536 22.55 -0.79 30.46
C ASP A 536 21.77 -0.57 31.78
N SER A 537 22.08 0.52 32.48
CA SER A 537 21.38 0.92 33.71
C SER A 537 19.99 1.54 33.50
N LEU A 538 19.59 1.85 32.25
CA LEU A 538 18.28 2.44 31.97
C LEU A 538 17.17 1.42 32.19
N GLN A 539 16.18 1.82 32.98
CA GLN A 539 14.91 1.11 33.09
C GLN A 539 14.02 1.53 31.93
N LEU A 540 13.92 0.68 30.91
CA LEU A 540 13.08 0.88 29.73
C LEU A 540 12.01 -0.22 29.68
N PRO A 541 10.85 0.04 29.08
CA PRO A 541 9.74 -0.91 29.11
C PRO A 541 10.09 -2.15 28.29
N ALA A 542 9.43 -3.25 28.64
CA ALA A 542 9.47 -4.48 27.86
C ALA A 542 8.93 -4.26 26.44
N ASN A 543 9.04 -5.30 25.62
CA ASN A 543 8.35 -5.32 24.34
C ASN A 543 6.84 -5.24 24.58
N PHE A 544 6.21 -4.21 24.01
CA PHE A 544 4.77 -3.96 24.17
C PHE A 544 3.90 -5.10 23.64
N LEU A 545 4.35 -5.83 22.60
CA LEU A 545 3.59 -6.94 22.05
C LEU A 545 3.57 -8.12 23.03
N ASP A 546 4.72 -8.43 23.63
CA ASP A 546 4.84 -9.49 24.64
C ASP A 546 3.98 -9.14 25.86
N GLU A 547 4.00 -7.88 26.30
CA GLU A 547 3.18 -7.41 27.43
C GLU A 547 1.67 -7.49 27.13
N ILE A 548 1.23 -7.13 25.92
CA ILE A 548 -0.17 -7.31 25.50
C ILE A 548 -0.55 -8.80 25.49
N ILE A 549 0.32 -9.67 24.95
CA ILE A 549 0.10 -11.13 24.86
C ILE A 549 0.05 -11.76 26.26
N ASP A 550 0.95 -11.38 27.16
CA ASP A 550 1.00 -11.92 28.51
C ASP A 550 -0.24 -11.56 29.33
N HIS A 551 -0.78 -10.35 29.13
CA HIS A 551 -1.96 -9.89 29.86
C HIS A 551 -3.29 -10.35 29.27
N LEU A 552 -3.43 -10.38 27.94
CA LEU A 552 -4.69 -10.70 27.26
C LEU A 552 -4.76 -12.12 26.70
N GLY A 553 -3.64 -12.84 26.72
CA GLY A 553 -3.46 -14.11 26.03
C GLY A 553 -3.02 -13.91 24.57
N GLY A 554 -2.13 -14.78 24.11
CA GLY A 554 -1.77 -14.94 22.69
C GLY A 554 -2.33 -16.25 22.11
N PRO A 555 -2.33 -16.40 20.78
CA PRO A 555 -2.66 -17.68 20.13
C PRO A 555 -1.74 -18.83 20.53
#